data_AF-A0AAU7FMD0-F1
#
_entry.id   AF-A0AAU7FMD0-F1
#
_cell.length_a   1.000
_cell.length_b   1.000
_cell.length_c   1.000
_cell.angle_alpha   90.00
_cell.angle_beta   90.00
_cell.angle_gamma   90.00
#
_symmetry.space_group_name_H-M   'P 1'
#
loop_
_entity.id
_entity.type
_entity.pdbx_description
1 polymer ?
#
loop_
_entity_poly.entity_id
_entity_poly.type
_entity_poly.pdbx_seq_one_letter_code
_entity_poly.pdbx_strand_id
1 'polypeptide(L)'
;MKMKYPWIKGIIVSVVLVLGLGLFPVQLPFLHMTHATPVAKAAAPKYVTTANVHLRKGPGTKYSVILTIPKGKRIPYLKKNGSWIQTKYKGKTGYVSSQYIKKAGKSSPASYAAPSTKTPGTYVKGILVVNKKHRLPSSYNPGENKQARKAVNAMIAKAKKANIRLTAFSTFRSYDRQRVLYNNYVASHGKKQADRFSARPGYSEHQTGLAFDIGGANSKHWAEDSFANTKEAKWLTKHAHEFGFIIRYPKGKEKVTGYQYEPWHLRYLGSTNAKKVKKSGKTLEEYLNIKG
;
A
#
# COMPACT_ATOMS: atom_id res chain seq x y z
N MET A 1 0.19 30.85 29.12
CA MET A 1 0.59 31.84 28.08
C MET A 1 0.11 31.32 26.72
N LYS A 2 -1.02 31.83 26.22
CA LYS A 2 -1.59 31.48 24.91
C LYS A 2 -1.34 32.65 23.98
N MET A 3 -0.55 32.49 22.92
CA MET A 3 -0.43 33.51 21.87
C MET A 3 -1.24 33.10 20.65
N LYS A 4 -2.24 33.92 20.33
CA LYS A 4 -2.93 33.99 19.03
C LYS A 4 -2.46 35.29 18.36
N TYR A 5 -2.15 35.24 17.06
CA TYR A 5 -2.01 36.41 16.20
C TYR A 5 -2.95 36.27 14.99
N PRO A 6 -3.76 37.29 14.64
CA PRO A 6 -4.68 37.24 13.49
C PRO A 6 -4.39 38.31 12.40
N TRP A 7 -5.18 38.24 11.30
CA TRP A 7 -5.37 39.21 10.18
C TRP A 7 -4.34 39.13 9.03
N ILE A 8 -4.68 39.27 7.73
CA ILE A 8 -5.48 40.32 7.06
C ILE A 8 -6.21 39.79 5.80
N LYS A 9 -7.41 40.36 5.53
CA LYS A 9 -8.20 40.28 4.28
C LYS A 9 -8.04 41.60 3.49
N GLY A 10 -8.09 41.55 2.16
CA GLY A 10 -8.34 42.68 1.23
C GLY A 10 -8.57 42.11 -0.18
N ILE A 11 -9.80 42.07 -0.72
CA ILE A 11 -10.60 43.08 -1.45
C ILE A 11 -10.16 43.32 -2.90
N ILE A 12 -11.20 43.26 -3.75
CA ILE A 12 -11.38 43.27 -5.20
C ILE A 12 -10.96 44.58 -5.87
N VAL A 13 -10.48 44.52 -7.12
CA VAL A 13 -10.79 45.54 -8.14
C VAL A 13 -11.06 44.86 -9.49
N SER A 14 -12.29 45.03 -9.97
CA SER A 14 -12.72 44.79 -11.34
C SER A 14 -12.25 45.95 -12.22
N VAL A 15 -11.76 45.66 -13.42
CA VAL A 15 -11.67 46.65 -14.50
C VAL A 15 -12.35 46.06 -15.73
N VAL A 16 -13.51 46.63 -16.06
CA VAL A 16 -14.18 46.53 -17.35
C VAL A 16 -13.60 47.62 -18.23
N LEU A 17 -13.09 47.27 -19.39
CA LEU A 17 -12.87 48.22 -20.48
C LEU A 17 -13.57 47.67 -21.73
N VAL A 18 -14.61 48.40 -22.16
CA VAL A 18 -15.28 48.25 -23.44
C VAL A 18 -14.61 49.22 -24.41
N LEU A 19 -14.34 48.78 -25.64
CA LEU A 19 -14.60 49.49 -26.92
C LEU A 19 -13.83 48.81 -28.06
N GLY A 20 -14.53 48.55 -29.17
CA GLY A 20 -13.90 48.10 -30.41
C GLY A 20 -14.85 47.37 -31.36
N LEU A 21 -15.70 48.14 -32.05
CA LEU A 21 -16.52 47.69 -33.18
C LEU A 21 -15.63 47.17 -34.32
N GLY A 22 -15.90 45.94 -34.77
CA GLY A 22 -15.33 45.34 -35.98
C GLY A 22 -16.18 44.15 -36.42
N LEU A 23 -17.12 44.39 -37.33
CA LEU A 23 -17.90 43.35 -38.00
C LEU A 23 -17.00 42.62 -39.01
N PHE A 24 -16.45 41.48 -38.60
CA PHE A 24 -15.88 40.48 -39.51
C PHE A 24 -16.81 39.25 -39.54
N PRO A 25 -17.08 38.65 -40.71
CA PRO A 25 -17.82 37.39 -40.77
C PRO A 25 -16.98 36.32 -40.08
N VAL A 26 -17.49 35.79 -38.96
CA VAL A 26 -16.92 34.64 -38.26
C VAL A 26 -17.14 33.42 -39.14
N GLN A 27 -16.15 33.09 -39.97
CA GLN A 27 -16.09 31.79 -40.61
C GLN A 27 -15.71 30.77 -39.54
N LEU A 28 -16.70 30.03 -39.05
CA LEU A 28 -16.51 28.95 -38.09
C LEU A 28 -15.48 27.97 -38.67
N PRO A 29 -14.34 27.71 -37.98
CA PRO A 29 -13.47 26.63 -38.41
C PRO A 29 -14.25 25.32 -38.24
N PHE A 30 -14.42 24.59 -39.35
CA PHE A 30 -14.85 23.20 -39.29
C PHE A 30 -13.90 22.46 -38.34
N LEU A 31 -14.41 22.16 -37.15
CA LEU A 31 -13.75 21.30 -36.19
C LEU A 31 -13.63 19.94 -36.89
N HIS A 32 -12.44 19.61 -37.38
CA HIS A 32 -12.09 18.24 -37.69
C HIS A 32 -12.13 17.49 -36.34
N MET A 33 -13.30 16.96 -35.98
CA MET A 33 -13.41 15.94 -34.97
C MET A 33 -12.67 14.71 -35.50
N THR A 34 -11.37 14.67 -35.22
CA THR A 34 -10.65 13.40 -35.17
C THR A 34 -11.40 12.56 -34.15
N HIS A 35 -12.22 11.65 -34.65
CA HIS A 35 -12.84 10.63 -33.83
C HIS A 35 -11.69 9.76 -33.34
N ALA A 36 -11.12 10.14 -32.18
CA ALA A 36 -10.28 9.25 -31.41
C ALA A 36 -11.16 8.03 -31.12
N THR A 37 -10.91 6.95 -31.85
CA THR A 37 -11.58 5.67 -31.62
C THR A 37 -11.39 5.34 -30.15
N PRO A 38 -12.46 5.06 -29.40
CA PRO A 38 -12.33 4.74 -27.99
C PRO A 38 -11.47 3.49 -27.88
N VAL A 39 -10.29 3.61 -27.27
CA VAL A 39 -9.45 2.46 -26.93
C VAL A 39 -10.28 1.57 -26.02
N ALA A 40 -10.80 0.48 -26.58
CA ALA A 40 -11.69 -0.44 -25.89
C ALA A 40 -11.02 -0.91 -24.59
N LYS A 41 -11.63 -0.52 -23.46
CA LYS A 41 -11.22 -0.92 -22.12
C LYS A 41 -11.03 -2.43 -22.07
N ALA A 42 -9.80 -2.89 -21.81
CA ALA A 42 -9.50 -4.31 -21.75
C ALA A 42 -10.41 -5.02 -20.73
N ALA A 43 -11.15 -6.03 -21.18
CA ALA A 43 -12.04 -6.80 -20.32
C ALA A 43 -11.28 -7.38 -19.13
N ALA A 44 -11.86 -7.27 -17.93
CA ALA A 44 -11.25 -7.79 -16.72
C ALA A 44 -11.09 -9.32 -16.78
N PRO A 45 -10.00 -9.89 -16.25
CA PRO A 45 -9.78 -11.33 -16.29
C PRO A 45 -10.82 -12.08 -15.43
N LYS A 46 -11.54 -13.02 -16.05
CA LYS A 46 -12.63 -13.81 -15.43
C LYS A 46 -12.23 -15.27 -15.18
N TYR A 47 -11.20 -15.77 -15.86
CA TYR A 47 -10.75 -17.16 -15.76
C TYR A 47 -9.24 -17.27 -15.50
N VAL A 48 -8.80 -18.40 -14.95
CA VAL A 48 -7.39 -18.79 -14.82
C VAL A 48 -7.18 -20.14 -15.50
N THR A 49 -6.10 -20.27 -16.28
CA THR A 49 -5.72 -21.53 -16.92
C THR A 49 -5.23 -22.55 -15.88
N THR A 50 -5.71 -23.79 -15.98
CA THR A 50 -5.35 -24.90 -15.08
C THR A 50 -4.21 -25.76 -15.63
N ALA A 51 -3.90 -25.62 -16.92
CA ALA A 51 -2.79 -26.24 -17.63
C ALA A 51 -2.23 -25.29 -18.72
N ASN A 52 -1.18 -25.72 -19.42
CA ASN A 52 -0.80 -25.09 -20.68
C ASN A 52 -1.91 -25.37 -21.69
N VAL A 53 -2.53 -24.32 -22.23
CA VAL A 53 -3.72 -24.44 -23.09
C VAL A 53 -3.50 -23.73 -24.42
N HIS A 54 -3.85 -24.38 -25.52
CA HIS A 54 -3.79 -23.77 -26.84
C HIS A 54 -4.91 -22.74 -27.04
N LEU A 55 -4.53 -21.54 -27.48
CA LEU A 55 -5.43 -20.53 -28.01
C LEU A 55 -5.60 -20.82 -29.51
N ARG A 56 -6.79 -21.24 -29.95
CA ARG A 56 -7.09 -21.64 -31.33
C ARG A 56 -7.87 -20.58 -32.09
N LYS A 57 -7.79 -20.58 -33.43
CA LYS A 57 -8.57 -19.66 -34.29
C LYS A 57 -10.09 -19.87 -34.18
N GLY A 58 -10.56 -21.07 -33.83
CA GLY A 58 -11.99 -21.40 -33.69
C GLY A 58 -12.27 -22.41 -32.57
N PRO A 59 -13.57 -22.65 -32.28
CA PRO A 59 -14.02 -23.47 -31.14
C PRO A 59 -13.94 -24.97 -31.47
N GLY A 60 -12.73 -25.52 -31.55
CA GLY A 60 -12.52 -26.94 -31.85
C GLY A 60 -11.05 -27.29 -32.05
N THR A 61 -10.74 -28.58 -31.98
CA THR A 61 -9.36 -29.10 -32.18
C THR A 61 -8.91 -29.04 -33.64
N LYS A 62 -9.85 -29.00 -34.60
CA LYS A 62 -9.57 -28.84 -36.04
C LYS A 62 -9.03 -27.45 -36.43
N TYR A 63 -9.20 -26.45 -35.58
CA TYR A 63 -8.72 -25.10 -35.85
C TYR A 63 -7.25 -24.95 -35.46
N SER A 64 -6.50 -24.21 -36.28
CA SER A 64 -5.08 -23.93 -36.04
C SER A 64 -4.84 -23.24 -34.70
N VAL A 65 -3.71 -23.58 -34.07
CA VAL A 65 -3.23 -22.97 -32.82
C VAL A 65 -2.57 -21.63 -33.15
N ILE A 66 -2.99 -20.57 -32.45
CA ILE A 66 -2.39 -19.23 -32.52
C ILE A 66 -1.15 -19.18 -31.62
N LEU A 67 -1.29 -19.64 -30.37
CA LEU A 67 -0.23 -19.72 -29.37
C LEU A 67 -0.65 -20.66 -28.22
N THR A 68 0.28 -20.94 -27.32
CA THR A 68 -0.02 -21.61 -26.04
C THR A 68 -0.05 -20.59 -24.90
N ILE A 69 -1.12 -20.62 -24.11
CA ILE A 69 -1.26 -19.86 -22.87
C ILE A 69 -0.73 -20.74 -21.73
N PRO A 70 0.31 -20.32 -20.99
CA PRO A 70 0.83 -21.10 -19.87
C PRO A 70 -0.21 -21.33 -18.77
N LYS A 71 -0.02 -22.39 -17.97
CA LYS A 71 -0.75 -22.63 -16.72
C LYS A 71 -0.69 -21.42 -15.78
N GLY A 72 -1.79 -21.14 -15.06
CA GLY A 72 -1.87 -20.08 -14.07
C GLY A 72 -2.05 -18.66 -14.63
N LYS A 73 -2.21 -18.51 -15.95
CA LYS A 73 -2.47 -17.21 -16.58
C LYS A 73 -3.94 -16.83 -16.43
N ARG A 74 -4.15 -15.55 -16.14
CA ARG A 74 -5.49 -14.96 -16.04
C ARG A 74 -5.91 -14.44 -17.40
N ILE A 75 -7.13 -14.80 -17.80
CA ILE A 75 -7.67 -14.48 -19.12
C ILE A 75 -9.09 -13.89 -19.01
N PRO A 76 -9.45 -12.92 -19.85
CA PRO A 76 -10.81 -12.37 -19.91
C PRO A 76 -11.78 -13.38 -20.49
N TYR A 77 -13.05 -13.18 -20.21
CA TYR A 77 -14.14 -13.88 -20.89
C TYR A 77 -14.71 -12.95 -21.95
N LEU A 78 -14.82 -13.43 -23.19
CA LEU A 78 -15.48 -12.71 -24.26
C LEU A 78 -16.80 -13.39 -24.63
N LYS A 79 -16.73 -14.65 -25.07
CA LYS A 79 -17.91 -15.41 -25.55
C LYS A 79 -17.75 -16.90 -25.24
N LYS A 80 -18.86 -17.63 -25.15
CA LYS A 80 -18.88 -19.11 -25.05
C LYS A 80 -19.45 -19.71 -26.34
N ASN A 81 -18.85 -20.78 -26.83
CA ASN A 81 -19.37 -21.62 -27.91
C ASN A 81 -19.14 -23.09 -27.53
N GLY A 82 -20.20 -23.77 -27.10
CA GLY A 82 -20.12 -25.12 -26.53
C GLY A 82 -19.10 -25.20 -25.39
N SER A 83 -18.20 -26.18 -25.47
CA SER A 83 -17.10 -26.40 -24.51
C SER A 83 -15.89 -25.49 -24.74
N TRP A 84 -16.01 -24.43 -25.55
CA TRP A 84 -14.94 -23.48 -25.86
C TRP A 84 -15.28 -22.06 -25.41
N ILE A 85 -14.25 -21.35 -24.93
CA ILE A 85 -14.35 -19.98 -24.44
C ILE A 85 -13.48 -19.09 -25.31
N GLN A 86 -14.08 -18.08 -25.92
CA GLN A 86 -13.36 -17.03 -26.61
C GLN A 86 -12.72 -16.08 -25.59
N THR A 87 -11.45 -15.80 -25.79
CA THR A 87 -10.62 -14.98 -24.90
C THR A 87 -9.60 -14.17 -25.68
N LYS A 88 -8.86 -13.31 -24.98
CA LYS A 88 -7.75 -12.53 -25.52
C LYS A 88 -6.50 -12.73 -24.67
N TYR A 89 -5.37 -13.03 -25.29
CA TYR A 89 -4.08 -13.18 -24.63
C TYR A 89 -2.95 -12.62 -25.50
N LYS A 90 -2.09 -11.79 -24.92
CA LYS A 90 -1.01 -11.06 -25.63
C LYS A 90 -1.49 -10.38 -26.92
N GLY A 91 -2.63 -9.70 -26.86
CA GLY A 91 -3.21 -8.99 -28.01
C GLY A 91 -3.97 -9.87 -29.02
N LYS A 92 -3.82 -11.20 -28.99
CA LYS A 92 -4.48 -12.13 -29.91
C LYS A 92 -5.81 -12.64 -29.33
N THR A 93 -6.85 -12.70 -30.17
CA THR A 93 -8.16 -13.23 -29.82
C THR A 93 -8.31 -14.64 -30.38
N GLY A 94 -8.85 -15.58 -29.60
CA GLY A 94 -9.07 -16.95 -30.02
C GLY A 94 -9.87 -17.74 -28.99
N TYR A 95 -9.95 -19.06 -29.16
CA TYR A 95 -10.74 -19.97 -28.33
C TYR A 95 -9.84 -20.91 -27.52
N VAL A 96 -10.18 -21.10 -26.25
CA VAL A 96 -9.58 -22.10 -25.35
C VAL A 96 -10.63 -23.10 -24.90
N SER A 97 -10.23 -24.35 -24.68
CA SER A 97 -11.16 -25.36 -24.17
C SER A 97 -11.48 -25.09 -22.69
N SER A 98 -12.78 -25.14 -22.36
CA SER A 98 -13.30 -24.84 -21.02
C SER A 98 -12.78 -25.78 -19.94
N GLN A 99 -12.38 -27.00 -20.29
CA GLN A 99 -11.80 -27.99 -19.35
C GLN A 99 -10.45 -27.54 -18.76
N TYR A 100 -9.72 -26.66 -19.47
CA TYR A 100 -8.39 -26.19 -19.04
C TYR A 100 -8.42 -24.81 -18.40
N ILE A 101 -9.60 -24.36 -17.98
CA ILE A 101 -9.78 -23.08 -17.29
C ILE A 101 -10.74 -23.25 -16.11
N LYS A 102 -10.56 -22.44 -15.06
CA LYS A 102 -11.53 -22.32 -13.97
C LYS A 102 -11.85 -20.87 -13.70
N LYS A 103 -13.03 -20.58 -13.15
CA LYS A 103 -13.41 -19.22 -12.74
C LYS A 103 -12.28 -18.65 -11.89
N ALA A 104 -11.79 -17.48 -12.27
CA ALA A 104 -10.82 -16.78 -11.47
C ALA A 104 -11.52 -16.42 -10.16
N GLY A 105 -11.03 -16.93 -9.03
CA GLY A 105 -11.45 -16.39 -7.73
C GLY A 105 -11.20 -14.87 -7.72
N LYS A 106 -11.99 -14.14 -6.91
CA LYS A 106 -11.74 -12.73 -6.58
C LYS A 106 -10.23 -12.58 -6.46
N SER A 107 -9.62 -11.63 -7.17
CA SER A 107 -8.17 -11.45 -7.16
C SER A 107 -7.71 -11.40 -5.71
N SER A 108 -7.12 -12.48 -5.20
CA SER A 108 -6.37 -12.40 -3.96
C SER A 108 -5.32 -11.33 -4.21
N PRO A 109 -5.17 -10.35 -3.30
CA PRO A 109 -4.03 -9.44 -3.36
C PRO A 109 -2.77 -10.27 -3.56
N ALA A 110 -1.77 -9.74 -4.27
CA ALA A 110 -0.44 -10.34 -4.29
C ALA A 110 -0.12 -10.83 -2.86
N SER A 111 0.11 -12.12 -2.68
CA SER A 111 0.39 -12.66 -1.36
C SER A 111 1.79 -12.21 -0.99
N TYR A 112 1.89 -11.15 -0.19
CA TYR A 112 3.16 -10.66 0.33
C TYR A 112 3.60 -11.63 1.42
N ALA A 113 4.74 -12.31 1.19
CA ALA A 113 5.23 -13.36 2.06
C ALA A 113 5.57 -12.82 3.46
N ALA A 114 5.40 -13.66 4.49
CA ALA A 114 5.87 -13.31 5.82
C ALA A 114 7.42 -13.13 5.82
N PRO A 115 7.96 -12.26 6.69
CA PRO A 115 9.40 -12.12 6.87
C PRO A 115 10.08 -13.45 7.25
N SER A 116 11.37 -13.57 6.94
CA SER A 116 12.19 -14.70 7.35
C SER A 116 12.24 -14.84 8.88
N THR A 117 12.22 -16.08 9.36
CA THR A 117 12.40 -16.43 10.78
C THR A 117 13.84 -16.75 11.15
N LYS A 118 14.77 -16.71 10.18
CA LYS A 118 16.20 -17.04 10.40
C LYS A 118 17.04 -15.85 10.88
N THR A 119 16.42 -14.76 11.35
CA THR A 119 17.16 -13.57 11.81
C THR A 119 17.22 -13.52 13.34
N PRO A 120 18.24 -12.90 13.94
CA PRO A 120 18.31 -12.76 15.41
C PRO A 120 17.09 -12.06 16.00
N GLY A 121 16.58 -12.57 17.11
CA GLY A 121 15.49 -11.95 17.88
C GLY A 121 14.51 -12.95 18.49
N THR A 122 13.47 -12.45 19.14
CA THR A 122 12.39 -13.27 19.72
C THR A 122 11.30 -13.51 18.68
N TYR A 123 10.87 -14.77 18.51
CA TYR A 123 9.77 -15.13 17.62
C TYR A 123 8.61 -15.75 18.39
N VAL A 124 7.41 -15.28 18.13
CA VAL A 124 6.18 -15.88 18.65
C VAL A 124 5.24 -16.14 17.49
N LYS A 125 4.80 -17.39 17.33
CA LYS A 125 3.98 -17.85 16.18
C LYS A 125 4.58 -17.46 14.82
N GLY A 126 5.92 -17.53 14.69
CA GLY A 126 6.64 -17.19 13.47
C GLY A 126 6.72 -15.69 13.15
N ILE A 127 6.40 -14.80 14.10
CA ILE A 127 6.51 -13.34 13.95
C ILE A 127 7.65 -12.84 14.83
N LEU A 128 8.60 -12.10 14.24
CA LEU A 128 9.65 -11.40 14.97
C LEU A 128 9.03 -10.32 15.87
N VAL A 129 9.24 -10.41 17.17
CA VAL A 129 8.72 -9.47 18.17
C VAL A 129 9.82 -8.51 18.56
N VAL A 130 9.53 -7.20 18.46
CA VAL A 130 10.36 -6.11 18.98
C VAL A 130 9.44 -5.12 19.65
N ASN A 131 9.66 -4.89 20.95
CA ASN A 131 8.92 -3.96 21.80
C ASN A 131 9.76 -3.72 23.08
N LYS A 132 9.21 -3.09 24.13
CA LYS A 132 9.98 -2.75 25.36
C LYS A 132 10.41 -3.95 26.20
N LYS A 133 9.90 -5.16 25.92
CA LYS A 133 10.29 -6.43 26.58
C LYS A 133 11.18 -7.31 25.72
N HIS A 134 11.17 -7.09 24.40
CA HIS A 134 11.88 -7.94 23.44
C HIS A 134 12.81 -7.08 22.58
N ARG A 135 14.10 -7.11 22.90
CA ARG A 135 15.14 -6.34 22.21
C ARG A 135 15.78 -7.11 21.07
N LEU A 136 16.30 -6.38 20.09
CA LEU A 136 17.24 -6.87 19.08
C LEU A 136 18.70 -6.69 19.55
N PRO A 137 19.63 -7.55 19.11
CA PRO A 137 21.05 -7.35 19.32
C PRO A 137 21.56 -6.06 18.67
N SER A 138 22.59 -5.45 19.25
CA SER A 138 23.24 -4.26 18.68
C SER A 138 23.88 -4.54 17.31
N SER A 139 24.38 -5.76 17.10
CA SER A 139 24.98 -6.21 15.84
C SER A 139 23.96 -6.46 14.72
N TYR A 140 22.66 -6.53 15.03
CA TYR A 140 21.65 -6.82 14.03
C TYR A 140 21.34 -5.58 13.18
N ASN A 141 21.86 -5.59 11.96
CA ASN A 141 21.79 -4.48 11.00
C ASN A 141 21.39 -5.01 9.60
N PRO A 142 20.11 -5.42 9.40
CA PRO A 142 19.68 -6.08 8.17
C PRO A 142 19.49 -5.12 6.97
N GLY A 143 19.52 -3.80 7.22
CA GLY A 143 18.98 -2.83 6.28
C GLY A 143 17.46 -2.94 6.13
N GLU A 144 16.90 -2.24 5.14
CA GLU A 144 15.47 -2.32 4.85
C GLU A 144 15.10 -3.66 4.19
N ASN A 145 14.01 -4.28 4.66
CA ASN A 145 13.57 -5.55 4.11
C ASN A 145 13.01 -5.40 2.68
N LYS A 146 13.62 -6.08 1.72
CA LYS A 146 13.25 -6.02 0.29
C LYS A 146 11.80 -6.44 0.01
N GLN A 147 11.25 -7.41 0.75
CA GLN A 147 9.87 -7.84 0.58
C GLN A 147 8.89 -6.81 1.14
N ALA A 148 9.18 -6.24 2.31
CA ALA A 148 8.38 -5.15 2.88
C ALA A 148 8.41 -3.91 1.98
N ARG A 149 9.56 -3.56 1.40
CA ARG A 149 9.66 -2.48 0.39
C ARG A 149 8.82 -2.76 -0.85
N LYS A 150 8.86 -3.99 -1.38
CA LYS A 150 7.99 -4.37 -2.51
C LYS A 150 6.51 -4.23 -2.15
N ALA A 151 6.14 -4.58 -0.93
CA ALA A 151 4.78 -4.45 -0.42
C ALA A 151 4.33 -2.99 -0.25
N VAL A 152 5.16 -2.14 0.37
CA VAL A 152 4.84 -0.71 0.56
C VAL A 152 4.74 0.02 -0.78
N ASN A 153 5.60 -0.30 -1.76
CA ASN A 153 5.54 0.29 -3.09
C ASN A 153 4.22 -0.06 -3.81
N ALA A 154 3.76 -1.30 -3.67
CA ALA A 154 2.48 -1.71 -4.24
C ALA A 154 1.28 -1.09 -3.50
N MET A 155 1.39 -0.90 -2.18
CA MET A 155 0.41 -0.16 -1.39
C MET A 155 0.29 1.29 -1.85
N ILE A 156 1.42 1.98 -2.01
CA ILE A 156 1.50 3.35 -2.54
C ILE A 156 0.91 3.41 -3.95
N ALA A 157 1.23 2.45 -4.83
CA ALA A 157 0.67 2.40 -6.18
C ALA A 157 -0.85 2.20 -6.19
N LYS A 158 -1.41 1.39 -5.27
CA LYS A 158 -2.87 1.25 -5.14
C LYS A 158 -3.51 2.51 -4.58
N ALA A 159 -2.89 3.14 -3.59
CA ALA A 159 -3.36 4.41 -3.02
C ALA A 159 -3.41 5.50 -4.10
N LYS A 160 -2.37 5.60 -4.94
CA LYS A 160 -2.31 6.56 -6.05
C LYS A 160 -3.48 6.40 -7.02
N LYS A 161 -3.87 5.16 -7.35
CA LYS A 161 -5.05 4.87 -8.19
C LYS A 161 -6.37 5.30 -7.55
N ALA A 162 -6.40 5.47 -6.23
CA ALA A 162 -7.53 6.01 -5.47
C ALA A 162 -7.38 7.51 -5.18
N ASN A 163 -6.47 8.22 -5.85
CA ASN A 163 -6.16 9.63 -5.63
C ASN A 163 -5.70 9.95 -4.18
N ILE A 164 -4.99 8.99 -3.57
CA ILE A 164 -4.37 9.08 -2.25
C ILE A 164 -2.85 9.06 -2.44
N ARG A 165 -2.15 10.09 -1.93
CA ARG A 165 -0.69 10.18 -2.01
C ARG A 165 -0.08 9.74 -0.69
N LEU A 166 0.67 8.65 -0.73
CA LEU A 166 1.39 8.10 0.41
C LEU A 166 2.89 8.22 0.19
N THR A 167 3.63 8.58 1.25
CA THR A 167 5.08 8.67 1.26
C THR A 167 5.63 7.89 2.43
N ALA A 168 6.54 6.94 2.20
CA ALA A 168 7.31 6.32 3.27
C ALA A 168 8.50 7.23 3.61
N PHE A 169 8.44 7.95 4.73
CA PHE A 169 9.43 8.99 5.08
C PHE A 169 10.49 8.53 6.08
N SER A 170 10.23 7.45 6.81
CA SER A 170 11.16 6.84 7.76
C SER A 170 10.97 5.33 7.73
N THR A 171 12.06 4.58 7.55
CA THR A 171 12.02 3.11 7.37
C THR A 171 13.06 2.41 8.22
N PHE A 172 14.09 1.78 7.65
CA PHE A 172 15.14 1.15 8.43
C PHE A 172 15.94 2.17 9.24
N ARG A 173 16.21 1.83 10.50
CA ARG A 173 17.05 2.61 11.40
C ARG A 173 17.97 1.66 12.16
N SER A 174 19.28 1.80 11.98
CA SER A 174 20.27 0.98 12.68
C SER A 174 20.23 1.21 14.19
N TYR A 175 20.82 0.28 14.94
CA TYR A 175 20.98 0.41 16.40
C TYR A 175 21.71 1.71 16.77
N ASP A 176 22.82 2.02 16.09
CA ASP A 176 23.62 3.23 16.36
C ASP A 176 22.84 4.51 16.08
N ARG A 177 22.10 4.56 14.97
CA ARG A 177 21.25 5.71 14.66
C ARG A 177 20.13 5.88 15.69
N GLN A 178 19.54 4.78 16.16
CA GLN A 178 18.53 4.81 17.22
C GLN A 178 19.14 5.28 18.56
N ARG A 179 20.39 4.92 18.87
CA ARG A 179 21.09 5.38 20.08
C ARG A 179 21.25 6.89 20.07
N VAL A 180 21.77 7.46 18.97
CA VAL A 180 21.94 8.92 18.82
C VAL A 180 20.59 9.63 18.95
N LEU A 181 19.57 9.15 18.22
CA LEU A 181 18.23 9.73 18.26
C LEU A 181 17.63 9.71 19.68
N TYR A 182 17.71 8.58 20.37
CA TYR A 182 17.19 8.44 21.73
C TYR A 182 17.90 9.38 22.70
N ASN A 183 19.24 9.45 22.64
CA ASN A 183 20.02 10.33 23.50
C ASN A 183 19.68 11.80 23.28
N ASN A 184 19.48 12.23 22.03
CA ASN A 184 19.04 13.59 21.73
C ASN A 184 17.66 13.90 22.34
N TYR A 185 16.73 12.94 22.33
CA TYR A 185 15.43 13.10 22.98
C TYR A 185 15.53 13.12 24.50
N VAL A 186 16.39 12.29 25.10
CA VAL A 186 16.65 12.33 26.55
C VAL A 186 17.20 13.70 26.95
N ALA A 187 18.14 14.26 26.18
CA ALA A 187 18.72 15.56 26.46
C ALA A 187 17.70 16.71 26.35
N SER A 188 16.78 16.64 25.37
CA SER A 188 15.82 17.73 25.10
C SER A 188 14.50 17.63 25.87
N HIS A 189 14.04 16.42 26.21
CA HIS A 189 12.72 16.19 26.80
C HIS A 189 12.76 15.40 28.13
N GLY A 190 13.94 14.94 28.54
CA GLY A 190 14.11 14.06 29.69
C GLY A 190 13.77 12.60 29.40
N LYS A 191 14.38 11.71 30.17
CA LYS A 191 14.30 10.25 29.97
C LYS A 191 12.88 9.71 30.01
N LYS A 192 12.02 10.21 30.90
CA LYS A 192 10.64 9.72 31.06
C LYS A 192 9.80 9.98 29.80
N GLN A 193 9.93 11.16 29.18
CA GLN A 193 9.23 11.48 27.95
C GLN A 193 9.84 10.75 26.75
N ALA A 194 11.18 10.71 26.65
CA ALA A 194 11.86 9.96 25.59
C ALA A 194 11.49 8.46 25.61
N ASP A 195 11.37 7.85 26.79
CA ASP A 195 10.91 6.48 26.92
C ASP A 195 9.46 6.29 26.46
N ARG A 196 8.63 7.35 26.41
CA ARG A 196 7.21 7.28 26.03
C ARG A 196 6.99 7.34 24.52
N PHE A 197 7.63 8.29 23.84
CA PHE A 197 7.45 8.53 22.41
C PHE A 197 8.57 8.00 21.51
N SER A 198 9.69 7.55 22.11
CA SER A 198 10.82 6.98 21.38
C SER A 198 11.14 5.58 21.90
N ALA A 199 12.16 4.97 21.30
CA ALA A 199 12.65 3.65 21.67
C ALA A 199 14.11 3.73 22.10
N ARG A 200 14.45 3.05 23.19
CA ARG A 200 15.85 2.74 23.51
C ARG A 200 16.46 1.94 22.36
N PRO A 201 17.78 2.06 22.07
CA PRO A 201 18.41 1.29 21.01
C PRO A 201 18.24 -0.22 21.27
N GLY A 202 17.93 -0.99 20.22
CA GLY A 202 17.53 -2.40 20.32
C GLY A 202 16.03 -2.64 20.51
N TYR A 203 15.26 -1.64 20.95
CA TYR A 203 13.81 -1.76 21.20
C TYR A 203 12.95 -1.12 20.11
N SER A 204 13.57 -0.61 19.02
CA SER A 204 12.85 0.03 17.90
C SER A 204 12.52 -0.99 16.81
N GLU A 205 11.25 -1.07 16.39
CA GLU A 205 10.86 -1.90 15.24
C GLU A 205 11.54 -1.44 13.94
N HIS A 206 11.97 -0.19 13.82
CA HIS A 206 12.72 0.27 12.65
C HIS A 206 14.03 -0.50 12.44
N GLN A 207 14.63 -1.05 13.51
CA GLN A 207 15.84 -1.87 13.40
C GLN A 207 15.57 -3.20 12.70
N THR A 208 14.32 -3.67 12.64
CA THR A 208 13.99 -4.90 11.90
C THR A 208 14.00 -4.71 10.38
N GLY A 209 13.97 -3.45 9.90
CA GLY A 209 13.73 -3.14 8.49
C GLY A 209 12.31 -3.50 8.00
N LEU A 210 11.37 -3.75 8.93
CA LEU A 210 9.96 -4.13 8.64
C LEU A 210 8.96 -3.04 9.06
N ALA A 211 9.44 -1.96 9.69
CA ALA A 211 8.63 -0.81 10.08
C ALA A 211 8.81 0.35 9.09
N PHE A 212 7.69 1.01 8.79
CA PHE A 212 7.60 2.11 7.85
C PHE A 212 6.69 3.18 8.43
N ASP A 213 7.23 4.39 8.63
CA ASP A 213 6.40 5.56 8.90
C ASP A 213 5.88 6.12 7.58
N ILE A 214 4.56 6.19 7.46
CA ILE A 214 3.88 6.65 6.27
C ILE A 214 3.24 8.00 6.52
N GLY A 215 3.56 8.96 5.66
CA GLY A 215 2.98 10.29 5.60
C GLY A 215 2.09 10.46 4.38
N GLY A 216 1.32 11.54 4.38
CA GLY A 216 0.43 11.92 3.27
C GLY A 216 0.96 13.06 2.41
N ALA A 217 0.08 13.66 1.61
CA ALA A 217 0.46 14.77 0.73
C ALA A 217 0.92 16.03 1.47
N ASN A 218 0.44 16.27 2.69
CA ASN A 218 0.83 17.41 3.50
C ASN A 218 1.79 16.94 4.61
N SER A 219 3.04 17.38 4.54
CA SER A 219 4.08 17.02 5.50
C SER A 219 3.85 17.58 6.91
N LYS A 220 3.00 18.61 7.07
CA LYS A 220 2.63 19.16 8.38
C LYS A 220 1.94 18.15 9.31
N HIS A 221 1.44 17.04 8.77
CA HIS A 221 0.81 15.97 9.55
C HIS A 221 1.72 14.75 9.71
N TRP A 222 2.96 14.77 9.22
CA TRP A 222 3.83 13.60 9.33
C TRP A 222 4.33 13.43 10.75
N ALA A 223 4.30 12.21 11.28
CA ALA A 223 4.65 11.90 12.66
C ALA A 223 3.83 12.66 13.72
N GLU A 224 2.59 13.04 13.37
CA GLU A 224 1.68 13.79 14.25
C GLU A 224 0.35 13.06 14.43
N ASP A 225 -0.28 13.20 15.60
CA ASP A 225 -1.62 12.66 15.89
C ASP A 225 -2.66 13.12 14.85
N SER A 226 -2.49 14.35 14.34
CA SER A 226 -3.34 14.94 13.31
C SER A 226 -3.36 14.14 12.00
N PHE A 227 -2.34 13.29 11.74
CA PHE A 227 -2.34 12.38 10.59
C PHE A 227 -3.58 11.50 10.56
N ALA A 228 -4.08 11.06 11.71
CA ALA A 228 -5.25 10.18 11.83
C ALA A 228 -6.51 10.75 11.15
N ASN A 229 -6.61 12.07 11.05
CA ASN A 229 -7.77 12.76 10.48
C ASN A 229 -7.72 12.86 8.95
N THR A 230 -6.56 12.60 8.35
CA THR A 230 -6.33 12.70 6.90
C THR A 230 -7.02 11.58 6.13
N LYS A 231 -7.26 11.81 4.82
CA LYS A 231 -7.78 10.77 3.93
C LYS A 231 -6.79 9.61 3.77
N GLU A 232 -5.49 9.89 3.87
CA GLU A 232 -4.41 8.93 3.81
C GLU A 232 -4.45 7.94 4.97
N ALA A 233 -4.54 8.42 6.22
CA ALA A 233 -4.61 7.54 7.40
C ALA A 233 -5.90 6.69 7.42
N LYS A 234 -7.03 7.27 7.00
CA LYS A 234 -8.30 6.54 6.84
C LYS A 234 -8.16 5.44 5.77
N TRP A 235 -7.50 5.73 4.65
CA TRP A 235 -7.22 4.75 3.60
C TRP A 235 -6.30 3.64 4.09
N LEU A 236 -5.21 3.97 4.80
CA LEU A 236 -4.28 2.99 5.39
C LEU A 236 -5.00 2.06 6.37
N THR A 237 -5.85 2.59 7.24
CA THR A 237 -6.65 1.81 8.21
C THR A 237 -7.52 0.75 7.52
N LYS A 238 -8.01 1.05 6.31
CA LYS A 238 -8.84 0.16 5.49
C LYS A 238 -8.01 -0.82 4.66
N HIS A 239 -6.83 -0.45 4.17
CA HIS A 239 -6.14 -1.20 3.11
C HIS A 239 -4.75 -1.74 3.47
N ALA A 240 -4.06 -1.24 4.50
CA ALA A 240 -2.67 -1.63 4.80
C ALA A 240 -2.48 -3.15 4.97
N HIS A 241 -3.45 -3.81 5.60
CA HIS A 241 -3.44 -5.25 5.84
C HIS A 241 -3.51 -6.11 4.56
N GLU A 242 -4.04 -5.56 3.46
CA GLU A 242 -4.02 -6.23 2.15
C GLU A 242 -2.58 -6.41 1.63
N PHE A 243 -1.71 -5.47 2.01
CA PHE A 243 -0.29 -5.43 1.66
C PHE A 243 0.62 -6.05 2.72
N GLY A 244 0.06 -6.65 3.76
CA GLY A 244 0.84 -7.26 4.82
C GLY A 244 1.27 -6.33 5.94
N PHE A 245 0.67 -5.14 6.04
CA PHE A 245 0.96 -4.18 7.11
C PHE A 245 -0.18 -4.05 8.13
N ILE A 246 0.17 -3.78 9.37
CA ILE A 246 -0.76 -3.33 10.41
C ILE A 246 -0.41 -1.91 10.85
N ILE A 247 -1.39 -1.14 11.35
CA ILE A 247 -1.11 0.06 12.13
C ILE A 247 -0.69 -0.41 13.52
N ARG A 248 0.57 -0.20 13.89
CA ARG A 248 1.22 -0.94 14.99
C ARG A 248 0.83 -0.45 16.38
N TYR A 249 0.67 0.87 16.53
CA TYR A 249 0.43 1.53 17.81
C TYR A 249 -0.90 2.29 17.78
N PRO A 250 -2.04 1.61 18.01
CA PRO A 250 -3.36 2.24 17.98
C PRO A 250 -3.66 3.09 19.23
N LYS A 251 -4.61 4.02 19.10
CA LYS A 251 -5.00 4.95 20.17
C LYS A 251 -5.51 4.20 21.40
N GLY A 252 -5.10 4.63 22.59
CA GLY A 252 -5.51 4.05 23.87
C GLY A 252 -4.84 2.73 24.25
N LYS A 253 -3.90 2.22 23.43
CA LYS A 253 -3.22 0.94 23.68
C LYS A 253 -1.78 1.08 24.20
N GLU A 254 -1.37 2.27 24.64
CA GLU A 254 -0.01 2.55 25.12
C GLU A 254 0.41 1.64 26.30
N LYS A 255 -0.52 1.34 27.22
CA LYS A 255 -0.25 0.41 28.33
C LYS A 255 0.03 -1.03 27.87
N VAL A 256 -0.43 -1.40 26.67
CA VAL A 256 -0.30 -2.74 26.09
C VAL A 256 0.91 -2.82 25.17
N THR A 257 1.09 -1.83 24.29
CA THR A 257 2.17 -1.80 23.29
C THR A 257 3.48 -1.27 23.84
N GLY A 258 3.42 -0.49 24.92
CA GLY A 258 4.53 0.28 25.44
C GLY A 258 4.78 1.61 24.71
N TYR A 259 4.14 1.89 23.59
CA TYR A 259 4.38 3.09 22.78
C TYR A 259 3.12 3.94 22.66
N GLN A 260 3.31 5.27 22.59
CA GLN A 260 2.21 6.19 22.34
C GLN A 260 1.49 5.91 21.02
N TYR A 261 0.37 6.59 20.80
CA TYR A 261 -0.38 6.47 19.55
C TYR A 261 0.46 6.94 18.36
N GLU A 262 0.55 6.12 17.31
CA GLU A 262 1.28 6.45 16.08
C GLU A 262 0.46 6.01 14.85
N PRO A 263 -0.47 6.83 14.35
CA PRO A 263 -1.28 6.51 13.17
C PRO A 263 -0.46 6.32 11.88
N TRP A 264 0.79 6.78 11.87
CA TRP A 264 1.71 6.69 10.73
C TRP A 264 2.57 5.42 10.72
N HIS A 265 2.76 4.75 11.87
CA HIS A 265 3.72 3.64 12.00
C HIS A 265 3.10 2.32 11.55
N LEU A 266 3.61 1.79 10.44
CA LEU A 266 3.17 0.53 9.85
C LEU A 266 4.19 -0.57 10.09
N ARG A 267 3.72 -1.73 10.57
CA ARG A 267 4.54 -2.94 10.77
C ARG A 267 4.19 -4.02 9.75
N TYR A 268 5.19 -4.48 8.99
CA TYR A 268 5.04 -5.57 8.02
C TYR A 268 5.10 -6.95 8.69
N LEU A 269 4.11 -7.78 8.40
CA LEU A 269 3.94 -9.16 8.88
C LEU A 269 3.72 -10.17 7.73
N GLY A 270 3.63 -9.70 6.48
CA GLY A 270 3.10 -10.46 5.36
C GLY A 270 1.56 -10.50 5.35
N SER A 271 0.97 -10.71 4.18
CA SER A 271 -0.49 -10.58 3.94
C SER A 271 -1.33 -11.48 4.84
N THR A 272 -0.90 -12.71 5.09
CA THR A 272 -1.66 -13.69 5.88
C THR A 272 -1.75 -13.26 7.34
N ASN A 273 -0.62 -12.90 7.96
CA ASN A 273 -0.59 -12.52 9.35
C ASN A 273 -1.23 -11.16 9.57
N ALA A 274 -0.97 -10.17 8.72
CA ALA A 274 -1.59 -8.85 8.83
C ALA A 274 -3.12 -8.92 8.75
N LYS A 275 -3.68 -9.76 7.88
CA LYS A 275 -5.13 -10.02 7.81
C LYS A 275 -5.68 -10.63 9.10
N LYS A 276 -4.99 -11.63 9.66
CA LYS A 276 -5.41 -12.27 10.93
C LYS A 276 -5.39 -11.28 12.08
N VAL A 277 -4.31 -10.51 12.22
CA VAL A 277 -4.18 -9.47 13.25
C VAL A 277 -5.26 -8.41 13.07
N LYS A 278 -5.43 -7.86 11.85
CA LYS A 278 -6.48 -6.86 11.57
C LYS A 278 -7.88 -7.38 11.89
N LYS A 279 -8.20 -8.63 11.51
CA LYS A 279 -9.50 -9.25 11.79
C LYS A 279 -9.76 -9.43 13.28
N SER A 280 -8.71 -9.68 14.07
CA SER A 280 -8.86 -9.86 15.52
C SER A 280 -9.18 -8.57 16.29
N GLY A 281 -8.93 -7.40 15.70
CA GLY A 281 -9.09 -6.11 16.39
C GLY A 281 -8.07 -5.83 17.51
N LYS A 282 -7.10 -6.74 17.71
CA LYS A 282 -6.09 -6.70 18.77
C LYS A 282 -4.81 -5.97 18.34
N THR A 283 -4.05 -5.49 19.33
CA THR A 283 -2.63 -5.15 19.11
C THR A 283 -1.83 -6.42 18.77
N LEU A 284 -0.59 -6.25 18.31
CA LEU A 284 0.28 -7.40 18.05
C LEU A 284 0.54 -8.19 19.35
N GLU A 285 0.74 -7.49 20.47
CA GLU A 285 0.92 -8.07 21.80
C GLU A 285 -0.28 -8.92 22.22
N GLU A 286 -1.49 -8.36 22.16
CA GLU A 286 -2.74 -9.06 22.52
C GLU A 286 -3.02 -10.26 21.61
N TYR A 287 -2.67 -10.16 20.32
CA TYR A 287 -2.83 -11.25 19.36
C TYR A 287 -1.85 -12.42 19.61
N LEU A 288 -0.61 -12.08 20.00
CA LEU A 288 0.43 -13.07 20.29
C LEU A 288 0.41 -13.57 21.73
N ASN A 289 -0.36 -12.92 22.61
CA ASN A 289 -0.40 -13.15 24.05
C ASN A 289 0.97 -12.93 24.72
N ILE A 290 1.55 -11.76 24.50
CA ILE A 290 2.88 -11.36 25.02
C ILE A 290 2.83 -9.98 25.68
N LYS A 291 3.87 -9.63 26.44
CA LYS A 291 4.02 -8.32 27.07
C LYS A 291 4.68 -7.30 26.13
N GLY A 292 4.25 -6.04 26.23
CA GLY A 292 4.74 -4.88 25.48
C GLY A 292 5.88 -4.12 26.12
#